data_AF-A0A969EKZ4-F1
#
_entry.id   AF-A0A969EKZ4-F1
#
_cell.length_a   1.000
_cell.length_b   1.000
_cell.length_c   1.000
_cell.angle_alpha   90.00
_cell.angle_beta   90.00
_cell.angle_gamma   90.00
#
_symmetry.space_group_name_H-M   'P 1'
#
loop_
_entity.id
_entity.type
_entity.pdbx_description
1 polymer ?
#
loop_
_entity_poly.entity_id
_entity_poly.type
_entity_poly.pdbx_seq_one_letter_code
_entity_poly.pdbx_strand_id
1 'polypeptide(L)'
;MVEWLGLLMTSSLSPIIVTGCRRSGTTLLNTILERHPDLLVHPNEPQFFLELFQMFGKQITNLDQAITHVTEHPYCSEAITKEGLSRTFPGVSAVSLQEFAQIYLQIWGGQGMEKTRPVIKHPALILYLDLVFYLFPGAKIIHLVRNPHANISSQRIRWPSASLWECIGWWRDAARAGHELFQNQPEICFELSYENLVNNPEEQLHRLCDFLDIPFSEKLLDFDLQKRIYSPGEEKTGNPMYEEPLKKDAWKQALSPVEVALIERECNGEMAWWGYDAYNPKVSTTKLVGRTIGERLLFLIKTAVRRVKRTDWRG
;
A
#
# COMPACT_ATOMS: atom_id res chain seq x y z
N MET A 1 -9.59 -31.02 19.26
CA MET A 1 -8.86 -29.74 19.35
C MET A 1 -7.60 -29.72 18.50
N VAL A 2 -6.85 -30.82 18.41
CA VAL A 2 -5.70 -30.99 17.48
C VAL A 2 -6.14 -31.14 16.01
N GLU A 3 -7.30 -31.73 15.75
CA GLU A 3 -7.86 -31.86 14.38
C GLU A 3 -8.25 -30.52 13.73
N TRP A 4 -8.61 -29.51 14.52
CA TRP A 4 -8.98 -28.18 13.99
C TRP A 4 -7.75 -27.43 13.43
N LEU A 5 -6.59 -27.57 14.08
CA LEU A 5 -5.32 -27.03 13.58
C LEU A 5 -4.81 -27.83 12.35
N GLY A 6 -5.06 -29.14 12.31
CA GLY A 6 -4.72 -29.99 11.16
C GLY A 6 -5.53 -29.68 9.89
N LEU A 7 -6.79 -29.24 10.04
CA LEU A 7 -7.65 -28.78 8.93
C LEU A 7 -7.31 -27.35 8.47
N LEU A 8 -6.79 -26.49 9.34
CA LEU A 8 -6.36 -25.13 8.99
C LEU A 8 -5.06 -25.06 8.18
N MET A 9 -4.29 -26.16 8.11
CA MET A 9 -3.01 -26.21 7.40
C MET A 9 -3.08 -26.71 5.95
N THR A 10 -4.26 -27.01 5.41
CA THR A 10 -4.35 -27.66 4.09
C THR A 10 -4.28 -26.70 2.88
N SER A 11 -4.37 -25.38 3.08
CA SER A 11 -4.15 -24.40 2.00
C SER A 11 -3.62 -23.07 2.52
N SER A 12 -2.45 -22.64 2.04
CA SER A 12 -1.91 -21.30 2.32
C SER A 12 -2.86 -20.22 1.79
N LEU A 13 -3.20 -19.24 2.63
CA LEU A 13 -4.00 -18.11 2.21
C LEU A 13 -3.28 -17.28 1.16
N SER A 14 -4.07 -16.84 0.19
CA SER A 14 -3.62 -16.12 -0.99
C SER A 14 -4.35 -14.77 -1.07
N PRO A 15 -4.02 -13.82 -0.18
CA PRO A 15 -4.65 -12.51 -0.14
C PRO A 15 -4.48 -11.75 -1.45
N ILE A 16 -5.41 -10.83 -1.69
CA ILE A 16 -5.25 -9.77 -2.68
C ILE A 16 -4.52 -8.61 -2.00
N ILE A 17 -3.46 -8.12 -2.61
CA ILE A 17 -2.68 -7.00 -2.08
C ILE A 17 -2.97 -5.76 -2.93
N VAL A 18 -3.69 -4.80 -2.34
CA VAL A 18 -3.91 -3.48 -2.95
C VAL A 18 -2.73 -2.57 -2.60
N THR A 19 -1.99 -2.14 -3.61
CA THR A 19 -0.71 -1.46 -3.41
C THR A 19 -0.42 -0.40 -4.48
N GLY A 20 0.70 0.32 -4.36
CA GLY A 20 1.10 1.39 -5.27
C GLY A 20 1.68 2.60 -4.53
N CYS A 21 1.90 3.71 -5.22
CA CYS A 21 2.35 4.91 -4.51
C CYS A 21 1.24 5.41 -3.57
N ARG A 22 1.58 5.81 -2.33
CA ARG A 22 0.63 6.48 -1.43
C ARG A 22 0.00 7.66 -2.17
N ARG A 23 -1.29 7.94 -1.92
CA ARG A 23 -2.09 8.99 -2.59
C ARG A 23 -2.49 8.68 -4.05
N SER A 24 -2.45 7.43 -4.46
CA SER A 24 -2.95 6.95 -5.77
C SER A 24 -4.40 6.45 -5.74
N GLY A 25 -5.14 6.65 -4.65
CA GLY A 25 -6.53 6.19 -4.52
C GLY A 25 -6.67 4.72 -4.10
N THR A 26 -5.65 4.15 -3.47
CA THR A 26 -5.70 2.80 -2.88
C THR A 26 -6.81 2.67 -1.84
N THR A 27 -7.11 3.73 -1.07
CA THR A 27 -8.21 3.72 -0.10
C THR A 27 -9.56 3.72 -0.79
N LEU A 28 -9.74 4.50 -1.87
CA LEU A 28 -10.96 4.44 -2.69
C LEU A 28 -11.23 3.02 -3.19
N LEU A 29 -10.21 2.38 -3.79
CA LEU A 29 -10.38 1.00 -4.25
C LEU A 29 -10.68 0.05 -3.10
N ASN A 30 -10.00 0.18 -1.95
CA ASN A 30 -10.25 -0.65 -0.79
C ASN A 30 -11.71 -0.57 -0.32
N THR A 31 -12.26 0.64 -0.24
CA THR A 31 -13.67 0.89 0.10
C THR A 31 -14.63 0.33 -0.94
N ILE A 32 -14.26 0.34 -2.23
CA ILE A 32 -15.05 -0.33 -3.27
C ILE A 32 -15.05 -1.85 -3.04
N LEU A 33 -13.88 -2.45 -2.82
CA LEU A 33 -13.73 -3.90 -2.60
C LEU A 33 -14.43 -4.39 -1.33
N GLU A 34 -14.56 -3.56 -0.29
CA GLU A 34 -15.32 -3.87 0.94
C GLU A 34 -16.79 -4.22 0.68
N ARG A 35 -17.35 -3.82 -0.45
CA ARG A 35 -18.75 -4.07 -0.82
C ARG A 35 -18.95 -5.42 -1.51
N HIS A 36 -17.87 -6.10 -1.89
CA HIS A 36 -17.95 -7.36 -2.59
C HIS A 36 -18.28 -8.51 -1.62
N PRO A 37 -19.30 -9.35 -1.89
CA PRO A 37 -19.68 -10.43 -0.99
C PRO A 37 -18.59 -11.51 -0.81
N ASP A 38 -17.75 -11.71 -1.81
CA ASP A 38 -16.69 -12.73 -1.80
C ASP A 38 -15.32 -12.21 -1.33
N LEU A 39 -15.24 -10.95 -0.89
CA LEU A 39 -14.00 -10.35 -0.40
C LEU A 39 -14.12 -10.02 1.09
N LEU A 40 -13.04 -10.25 1.82
CA LEU A 40 -12.90 -9.82 3.20
C LEU A 40 -11.75 -8.85 3.30
N VAL A 41 -12.07 -7.58 3.46
CA VAL A 41 -11.08 -6.51 3.45
C VAL A 41 -10.55 -6.24 4.86
N HIS A 42 -9.22 -6.28 4.98
CA HIS A 42 -8.56 -5.97 6.24
C HIS A 42 -8.80 -4.51 6.63
N PRO A 43 -9.27 -4.22 7.86
CA PRO A 43 -9.72 -2.88 8.22
C PRO A 43 -8.57 -1.87 8.22
N ASN A 44 -7.36 -2.29 8.58
CA ASN A 44 -6.20 -1.41 8.75
C ASN A 44 -5.05 -1.76 7.80
N GLU A 45 -3.99 -0.95 7.76
CA GLU A 45 -2.71 -1.30 7.09
C GLU A 45 -1.82 -2.12 8.03
N PRO A 46 -1.62 -3.43 7.80
CA PRO A 46 -0.85 -4.28 8.72
C PRO A 46 0.67 -4.08 8.54
N GLN A 47 1.14 -2.84 8.77
CA GLN A 47 2.54 -2.44 8.64
C GLN A 47 3.48 -3.27 9.53
N PHE A 48 2.96 -3.81 10.63
CA PHE A 48 3.70 -4.67 11.54
C PHE A 48 4.34 -5.88 10.85
N PHE A 49 3.83 -6.40 9.72
CA PHE A 49 4.53 -7.48 9.00
C PHE A 49 5.92 -7.06 8.48
N LEU A 50 6.03 -5.83 7.97
CA LEU A 50 7.30 -5.27 7.53
C LEU A 50 8.22 -5.00 8.73
N GLU A 51 7.66 -4.54 9.84
CA GLU A 51 8.42 -4.27 11.07
C GLU A 51 8.93 -5.55 11.71
N LEU A 52 8.12 -6.61 11.78
CA LEU A 52 8.54 -7.93 12.22
C LEU A 52 9.65 -8.48 11.32
N PHE A 53 9.56 -8.30 9.99
CA PHE A 53 10.66 -8.65 9.09
C PHE A 53 11.94 -7.85 9.39
N GLN A 54 11.83 -6.56 9.72
CA GLN A 54 12.99 -5.75 10.11
C GLN A 54 13.59 -6.14 11.46
N MET A 55 12.76 -6.62 12.39
CA MET A 55 13.18 -7.04 13.73
C MET A 55 13.79 -8.45 13.75
N PHE A 56 13.20 -9.38 13.01
CA PHE A 56 13.49 -10.82 13.12
C PHE A 56 13.94 -11.47 11.79
N GLY A 57 13.82 -10.77 10.67
CA GLY A 57 14.01 -11.38 9.35
C GLY A 57 12.91 -12.40 9.02
N LYS A 58 13.29 -13.51 8.41
CA LYS A 58 12.35 -14.58 8.00
C LYS A 58 11.90 -15.50 9.15
N GLN A 59 12.59 -15.46 10.28
CA GLN A 59 12.38 -16.35 11.43
C GLN A 59 12.19 -15.53 12.69
N ILE A 60 11.00 -15.58 13.27
CA ILE A 60 10.68 -14.96 14.55
C ILE A 60 11.32 -15.82 15.64
N THR A 61 12.40 -15.34 16.24
CA THR A 61 13.14 -16.05 17.30
C THR A 61 12.60 -15.77 18.70
N ASN A 62 11.77 -14.73 18.85
CA ASN A 62 11.09 -14.39 20.09
C ASN A 62 9.60 -14.11 19.83
N LEU A 63 8.79 -15.16 19.91
CA LEU A 63 7.37 -15.09 19.57
C LEU A 63 6.56 -14.18 20.51
N ASP A 64 6.83 -14.16 21.81
CA ASP A 64 6.10 -13.28 22.75
C ASP A 64 6.36 -11.80 22.43
N GLN A 65 7.60 -11.45 22.06
CA GLN A 65 7.91 -10.10 21.59
C GLN A 65 7.16 -9.77 20.30
N ALA A 66 7.11 -10.69 19.33
CA ALA A 66 6.38 -10.47 18.08
C ALA A 66 4.86 -10.31 18.31
N ILE A 67 4.26 -11.18 19.13
CA ILE A 67 2.84 -11.09 19.48
C ILE A 67 2.56 -9.76 20.17
N THR A 68 3.36 -9.38 21.17
CA THR A 68 3.20 -8.12 21.89
C THR A 68 3.31 -6.92 20.94
N HIS A 69 4.34 -6.91 20.08
CA HIS A 69 4.52 -5.86 19.06
C HIS A 69 3.30 -5.72 18.17
N VAL A 70 2.74 -6.83 17.68
CA VAL A 70 1.54 -6.81 16.84
C VAL A 70 0.33 -6.32 17.60
N THR A 71 0.05 -6.86 18.79
CA THR A 71 -1.18 -6.55 19.53
C THR A 71 -1.23 -5.14 20.10
N GLU A 72 -0.06 -4.55 20.37
CA GLU A 72 0.05 -3.16 20.83
C GLU A 72 0.16 -2.16 19.66
N HIS A 73 0.30 -2.67 18.43
CA HIS A 73 0.42 -1.82 17.25
C HIS A 73 -0.89 -1.06 16.98
N PRO A 74 -0.85 0.26 16.70
CA PRO A 74 -2.06 1.07 16.46
C PRO A 74 -2.96 0.56 15.33
N TYR A 75 -2.39 -0.16 14.37
CA TYR A 75 -3.09 -0.72 13.21
C TYR A 75 -3.52 -2.18 13.40
N CYS A 76 -3.32 -2.77 14.59
CA CYS A 76 -3.84 -4.12 14.85
C CYS A 76 -5.37 -4.11 14.83
N SER A 77 -5.96 -5.12 14.18
CA SER A 77 -7.41 -5.32 14.23
C SER A 77 -7.85 -5.65 15.65
N GLU A 78 -9.01 -5.14 16.06
CA GLU A 78 -9.59 -5.40 17.39
C GLU A 78 -10.01 -6.87 17.57
N ALA A 79 -10.17 -7.59 16.47
CA ALA A 79 -10.39 -9.03 16.48
C ALA A 79 -9.15 -9.84 16.93
N ILE A 80 -7.96 -9.22 16.97
CA ILE A 80 -6.71 -9.89 17.33
C ILE A 80 -6.33 -9.53 18.77
N THR A 81 -6.20 -10.55 19.62
CA THR A 81 -5.77 -10.42 21.01
C THR A 81 -4.49 -11.20 21.28
N LYS A 82 -3.76 -10.78 22.33
CA LYS A 82 -2.54 -11.47 22.77
C LYS A 82 -2.84 -12.92 23.16
N GLU A 83 -3.95 -13.14 23.85
CA GLU A 83 -4.40 -14.48 24.25
C GLU A 83 -4.78 -15.32 23.02
N GLY A 84 -5.45 -14.73 22.03
CA GLY A 84 -5.84 -15.40 20.79
C GLY A 84 -4.63 -15.90 20.02
N LEU A 85 -3.65 -15.02 19.76
CA LEU A 85 -2.40 -15.39 19.10
C LEU A 85 -1.60 -16.40 19.94
N SER A 86 -1.41 -16.17 21.24
CA SER A 86 -0.63 -17.07 22.11
C SER A 86 -1.19 -18.49 22.13
N ARG A 87 -2.53 -18.65 22.12
CA ARG A 87 -3.18 -19.96 22.09
C ARG A 87 -2.93 -20.75 20.80
N THR A 88 -2.66 -20.08 19.68
CA THR A 88 -2.36 -20.74 18.40
C THR A 88 -0.93 -21.25 18.29
N PHE A 89 -0.05 -20.87 19.23
CA PHE A 89 1.36 -21.28 19.28
C PHE A 89 1.74 -21.93 20.63
N PRO A 90 1.07 -23.01 21.07
CA PRO A 90 1.32 -23.60 22.38
C PRO A 90 2.72 -24.23 22.46
N GLY A 91 3.56 -23.73 23.36
CA GLY A 91 4.90 -24.27 23.59
C GLY A 91 5.91 -23.97 22.47
N VAL A 92 5.58 -23.09 21.54
CA VAL A 92 6.45 -22.66 20.44
C VAL A 92 7.13 -21.35 20.81
N SER A 93 8.46 -21.32 20.79
CA SER A 93 9.25 -20.10 21.06
C SER A 93 9.66 -19.35 19.79
N ALA A 94 9.70 -20.05 18.65
CA ALA A 94 10.11 -19.52 17.37
C ALA A 94 9.27 -20.08 16.22
N VAL A 95 9.02 -19.25 15.22
CA VAL A 95 8.17 -19.57 14.06
C VAL A 95 8.64 -18.80 12.84
N SER A 96 8.39 -19.29 11.63
CA SER A 96 8.66 -18.48 10.46
C SER A 96 7.71 -17.27 10.41
N LEU A 97 8.19 -16.14 9.87
CA LEU A 97 7.34 -14.97 9.67
C LEU A 97 6.17 -15.27 8.72
N GLN A 98 6.35 -16.19 7.77
CA GLN A 98 5.31 -16.65 6.86
C GLN A 98 4.19 -17.35 7.63
N GLU A 99 4.50 -18.34 8.46
CA GLU A 99 3.52 -19.04 9.30
C GLU A 99 2.80 -18.07 10.25
N PHE A 100 3.53 -17.13 10.86
CA PHE A 100 2.93 -16.11 11.70
C PHE A 100 1.90 -15.26 10.92
N ALA A 101 2.24 -14.82 9.70
CA ALA A 101 1.34 -14.02 8.88
C ALA A 101 0.10 -14.82 8.41
N GLN A 102 0.27 -16.09 8.07
CA GLN A 102 -0.83 -16.98 7.72
C GLN A 102 -1.80 -17.17 8.90
N ILE A 103 -1.27 -17.46 10.10
CA ILE A 103 -2.06 -17.64 11.31
C ILE A 103 -2.75 -16.33 11.72
N TYR A 104 -2.06 -15.19 11.61
CA TYR A 104 -2.66 -13.89 11.84
C TYR A 104 -3.93 -13.69 10.99
N LEU A 105 -3.83 -13.94 9.68
CA LEU A 105 -4.97 -13.78 8.78
C LEU A 105 -6.09 -14.78 9.11
N GLN A 106 -5.76 -16.03 9.45
CA GLN A 106 -6.74 -17.04 9.89
C GLN A 106 -7.53 -16.60 11.10
N ILE A 107 -6.85 -16.09 12.14
CA ILE A 107 -7.51 -15.60 13.36
C ILE A 107 -8.35 -14.36 13.04
N TRP A 108 -7.79 -13.41 12.27
CA TRP A 108 -8.49 -12.18 11.93
C TRP A 108 -9.77 -12.44 11.15
N GLY A 109 -9.71 -13.29 10.13
CA GLY A 109 -10.86 -13.53 9.25
C GLY A 109 -11.88 -14.50 9.83
N GLY A 110 -11.50 -15.36 10.78
CA GLY A 110 -12.40 -16.26 11.49
C GLY A 110 -13.27 -17.09 10.55
N GLN A 111 -14.56 -17.24 10.87
CA GLN A 111 -15.51 -17.94 10.01
C GLN A 111 -15.78 -17.23 8.66
N GLY A 112 -15.46 -15.93 8.56
CA GLY A 112 -15.63 -15.18 7.31
C GLY A 112 -14.78 -15.74 6.16
N MET A 113 -13.64 -16.34 6.47
CA MET A 113 -12.69 -16.86 5.47
C MET A 113 -13.15 -18.11 4.73
N GLU A 114 -14.19 -18.81 5.20
CA GLU A 114 -14.70 -20.01 4.53
C GLU A 114 -15.27 -19.70 3.13
N LYS A 115 -15.65 -18.45 2.88
CA LYS A 115 -16.32 -18.01 1.64
C LYS A 115 -15.77 -16.71 1.05
N THR A 116 -14.72 -16.14 1.64
CA THR A 116 -14.21 -14.84 1.21
C THR A 116 -12.70 -14.84 1.08
N ARG A 117 -12.21 -14.15 0.05
CA ARG A 117 -10.79 -13.95 -0.19
C ARG A 117 -10.30 -12.74 0.60
N PRO A 118 -9.23 -12.86 1.41
CA PRO A 118 -8.66 -11.72 2.13
C PRO A 118 -8.14 -10.64 1.18
N VAL A 119 -8.34 -9.37 1.53
CA VAL A 119 -7.75 -8.21 0.86
C VAL A 119 -6.95 -7.41 1.87
N ILE A 120 -5.68 -7.12 1.56
CA ILE A 120 -4.80 -6.29 2.37
C ILE A 120 -4.41 -5.08 1.55
N LYS A 121 -4.75 -3.88 2.03
CA LYS A 121 -4.30 -2.63 1.42
C LYS A 121 -3.13 -2.05 2.20
N HIS A 122 -2.00 -1.93 1.53
CA HIS A 122 -0.82 -1.25 2.06
C HIS A 122 0.02 -0.71 0.89
N PRO A 123 -0.04 0.61 0.60
CA PRO A 123 0.57 1.19 -0.60
C PRO A 123 2.06 0.86 -0.73
N ALA A 124 2.83 0.94 0.36
CA ALA A 124 4.27 0.75 0.26
C ALA A 124 4.71 -0.71 -0.04
N LEU A 125 3.83 -1.71 0.03
CA LEU A 125 4.20 -3.12 -0.22
C LEU A 125 4.66 -3.38 -1.66
N ILE A 126 4.35 -2.50 -2.61
CA ILE A 126 4.88 -2.56 -3.98
C ILE A 126 6.42 -2.50 -4.03
N LEU A 127 7.06 -1.88 -3.02
CA LEU A 127 8.52 -1.85 -2.91
C LEU A 127 9.09 -3.04 -2.12
N TYR A 128 8.23 -3.96 -1.69
CA TYR A 128 8.55 -5.13 -0.87
C TYR A 128 7.90 -6.40 -1.43
N LEU A 129 7.79 -6.52 -2.76
CA LEU A 129 7.15 -7.65 -3.43
C LEU A 129 7.77 -9.01 -3.04
N ASP A 130 9.09 -9.08 -2.88
CA ASP A 130 9.76 -10.31 -2.41
C ASP A 130 9.27 -10.76 -1.03
N LEU A 131 9.02 -9.80 -0.13
CA LEU A 131 8.44 -10.09 1.17
C LEU A 131 6.98 -10.52 1.02
N VAL A 132 6.20 -9.83 0.19
CA VAL A 132 4.80 -10.19 -0.08
C VAL A 132 4.70 -11.63 -0.57
N PHE A 133 5.46 -12.02 -1.59
CA PHE A 133 5.43 -13.38 -2.14
C PHE A 133 6.06 -14.41 -1.21
N TYR A 134 6.98 -14.01 -0.33
CA TYR A 134 7.44 -14.88 0.75
C TYR A 134 6.33 -15.17 1.78
N LEU A 135 5.58 -14.15 2.21
CA LEU A 135 4.49 -14.33 3.17
C LEU A 135 3.28 -15.05 2.54
N PHE A 136 3.02 -14.74 1.28
CA PHE A 136 1.82 -15.13 0.55
C PHE A 136 2.16 -15.52 -0.90
N PRO A 137 2.64 -16.77 -1.14
CA PRO A 137 3.10 -17.19 -2.47
C PRO A 137 2.03 -17.12 -3.57
N GLY A 138 0.75 -17.26 -3.23
CA GLY A 138 -0.37 -17.15 -4.17
C GLY A 138 -1.05 -15.77 -4.21
N ALA A 139 -0.43 -14.74 -3.62
CA ALA A 139 -1.03 -13.40 -3.59
C ALA A 139 -1.24 -12.84 -5.00
N LYS A 140 -2.40 -12.23 -5.24
CA LYS A 140 -2.62 -11.37 -6.42
C LYS A 140 -2.37 -9.93 -6.03
N ILE A 141 -1.71 -9.17 -6.90
CA ILE A 141 -1.34 -7.77 -6.69
C ILE A 141 -2.27 -6.89 -7.51
N ILE A 142 -2.83 -5.85 -6.89
CA ILE A 142 -3.49 -4.76 -7.60
C ILE A 142 -2.61 -3.53 -7.44
N HIS A 143 -1.93 -3.13 -8.53
CA HIS A 143 -1.05 -1.98 -8.58
C HIS A 143 -1.82 -0.75 -9.04
N LEU A 144 -1.99 0.22 -8.13
CA LEU A 144 -2.59 1.51 -8.43
C LEU A 144 -1.52 2.55 -8.75
N VAL A 145 -1.68 3.18 -9.91
CA VAL A 145 -0.94 4.38 -10.29
C VAL A 145 -1.87 5.58 -10.34
N ARG A 146 -1.30 6.77 -10.28
CA ARG A 146 -2.01 8.03 -10.53
C ARG A 146 -1.08 8.97 -11.24
N ASN A 147 -1.61 9.95 -11.98
CA ASN A 147 -0.81 11.01 -12.58
C ASN A 147 0.22 11.58 -11.55
N PRO A 148 1.52 11.65 -11.89
CA PRO A 148 2.57 11.99 -10.93
C PRO A 148 2.39 13.39 -10.36
N HIS A 149 1.89 14.35 -11.13
CA HIS A 149 1.66 15.72 -10.64
C HIS A 149 0.61 15.74 -9.53
N ALA A 150 -0.53 15.09 -9.78
CA ALA A 150 -1.61 14.98 -8.80
C ALA A 150 -1.15 14.20 -7.57
N ASN A 151 -0.50 13.06 -7.76
CA ASN A 151 0.01 12.25 -6.65
C ASN A 151 1.04 13.02 -5.80
N ILE A 152 2.10 13.56 -6.40
CA ILE A 152 3.21 14.22 -5.69
C ILE A 152 2.72 15.50 -4.99
N SER A 153 1.83 16.27 -5.63
CA SER A 153 1.19 17.41 -4.96
C SER A 153 0.40 16.97 -3.71
N SER A 154 -0.31 15.85 -3.79
CA SER A 154 -1.05 15.28 -2.65
C SER A 154 -0.13 14.82 -1.53
N GLN A 155 0.97 14.14 -1.88
CA GLN A 155 1.98 13.73 -0.91
C GLN A 155 2.53 14.94 -0.15
N ARG A 156 2.83 16.04 -0.84
CA ARG A 156 3.38 17.26 -0.21
C ARG A 156 2.37 18.03 0.62
N ILE A 157 1.08 17.99 0.27
CA ILE A 157 0.01 18.55 1.11
C ILE A 157 -0.13 17.73 2.40
N ARG A 158 -0.14 16.39 2.29
CA ARG A 158 -0.28 15.50 3.46
C ARG A 158 0.98 15.47 4.32
N TRP A 159 2.16 15.51 3.72
CA TRP A 159 3.45 15.50 4.39
C TRP A 159 4.28 16.72 3.96
N PRO A 160 4.02 17.91 4.53
CA PRO A 160 4.74 19.14 4.18
C PRO A 160 6.26 19.05 4.44
N SER A 161 6.68 18.13 5.31
CA SER A 161 8.08 17.86 5.62
C SER A 161 8.77 16.94 4.61
N ALA A 162 8.06 16.31 3.67
CA ALA A 162 8.67 15.55 2.58
C ALA A 162 9.25 16.51 1.52
N SER A 163 10.48 16.27 1.07
CA SER A 163 11.04 17.02 -0.06
C SER A 163 10.36 16.59 -1.36
N LEU A 164 10.46 17.43 -2.39
CA LEU A 164 9.95 17.08 -3.71
C LEU A 164 10.70 15.87 -4.27
N TRP A 165 12.02 15.80 -4.03
CA TRP A 165 12.84 14.66 -4.45
C TRP A 165 12.38 13.33 -3.83
N GLU A 166 11.99 13.35 -2.55
CA GLU A 166 11.43 12.18 -1.88
C GLU A 166 10.15 11.72 -2.58
N CYS A 167 9.19 12.62 -2.76
CA CYS A 167 7.89 12.28 -3.36
C CYS A 167 8.03 11.78 -4.81
N ILE A 168 8.93 12.37 -5.60
CA ILE A 168 9.28 11.90 -6.94
C ILE A 168 9.80 10.47 -6.89
N GLY A 169 10.78 10.20 -6.00
CA GLY A 169 11.36 8.86 -5.84
C GLY A 169 10.31 7.82 -5.46
N TRP A 170 9.48 8.11 -4.45
CA TRP A 170 8.39 7.21 -4.04
C TRP A 170 7.41 6.90 -5.15
N TRP A 171 7.03 7.90 -5.95
CA TRP A 171 6.10 7.67 -7.05
C TRP A 171 6.74 6.84 -8.17
N ARG A 172 7.94 7.24 -8.61
CA ARG A 172 8.66 6.61 -9.71
C ARG A 172 9.00 5.16 -9.40
N ASP A 173 9.56 4.91 -8.23
CA ASP A 173 10.02 3.57 -7.86
C ASP A 173 8.81 2.62 -7.65
N ALA A 174 7.69 3.13 -7.13
CA ALA A 174 6.44 2.35 -7.05
C ALA A 174 5.85 2.05 -8.43
N ALA A 175 5.78 3.06 -9.31
CA ALA A 175 5.28 2.91 -10.68
C ALA A 175 6.10 1.89 -11.47
N ARG A 176 7.44 1.92 -11.33
CA ARG A 176 8.35 0.94 -11.94
C ARG A 176 8.12 -0.46 -11.41
N ALA A 177 8.17 -0.65 -10.10
CA ALA A 177 8.07 -1.97 -9.50
C ALA A 177 6.76 -2.68 -9.88
N GLY A 178 5.64 -1.96 -9.87
CA GLY A 178 4.36 -2.52 -10.27
C GLY A 178 4.24 -2.79 -11.77
N HIS A 179 4.76 -1.89 -12.62
CA HIS A 179 4.74 -2.06 -14.06
C HIS A 179 5.64 -3.21 -14.52
N GLU A 180 6.85 -3.33 -13.94
CA GLU A 180 7.74 -4.45 -14.20
C GLU A 180 7.11 -5.78 -13.76
N LEU A 181 6.44 -5.83 -12.61
CA LEU A 181 5.71 -7.04 -12.19
C LEU A 181 4.59 -7.38 -13.18
N PHE A 182 3.80 -6.39 -13.62
CA PHE A 182 2.71 -6.60 -14.57
C PHE A 182 3.20 -7.08 -15.94
N GLN A 183 4.26 -6.49 -16.47
CA GLN A 183 4.84 -6.90 -17.76
C GLN A 183 5.37 -8.34 -17.71
N ASN A 184 5.92 -8.76 -16.57
CA ASN A 184 6.51 -10.09 -16.42
C ASN A 184 5.48 -11.16 -15.99
N GLN A 185 4.46 -10.79 -15.21
CA GLN A 185 3.50 -11.69 -14.56
C GLN A 185 2.08 -11.07 -14.52
N PRO A 186 1.43 -10.86 -15.68
CA PRO A 186 0.11 -10.24 -15.77
C PRO A 186 -1.03 -11.09 -15.16
N GLU A 187 -0.79 -12.38 -14.91
CA GLU A 187 -1.70 -13.28 -14.21
C GLU A 187 -1.68 -13.10 -12.68
N ILE A 188 -0.62 -12.48 -12.15
CA ILE A 188 -0.43 -12.20 -10.71
C ILE A 188 -0.63 -10.73 -10.40
N CYS A 189 -0.41 -9.81 -11.33
CA CYS A 189 -0.55 -8.36 -11.12
C CYS A 189 -1.62 -7.77 -12.04
N PHE A 190 -2.46 -6.89 -11.49
CA PHE A 190 -3.41 -6.07 -12.25
C PHE A 190 -3.05 -4.60 -12.11
N GLU A 191 -2.91 -3.92 -13.23
CA GLU A 191 -2.59 -2.49 -13.29
C GLU A 191 -3.84 -1.63 -13.48
N LEU A 192 -4.00 -0.63 -12.59
CA LEU A 192 -5.14 0.27 -12.59
C LEU A 192 -4.67 1.71 -12.36
N SER A 193 -5.01 2.62 -13.28
CA SER A 193 -4.85 4.05 -13.01
C SER A 193 -6.05 4.58 -12.21
N TYR A 194 -5.78 5.48 -11.28
CA TYR A 194 -6.79 6.23 -10.54
C TYR A 194 -7.79 6.90 -11.49
N GLU A 195 -7.28 7.49 -12.58
CA GLU A 195 -8.09 8.18 -13.57
C GLU A 195 -9.06 7.23 -14.27
N ASN A 196 -8.66 6.00 -14.60
CA ASN A 196 -9.58 5.02 -15.19
C ASN A 196 -10.58 4.50 -14.17
N LEU A 197 -10.16 4.26 -12.92
CA LEU A 197 -11.08 3.87 -11.84
C LEU A 197 -12.18 4.92 -11.63
N VAL A 198 -11.85 6.20 -11.68
CA VAL A 198 -12.82 7.29 -11.45
C VAL A 198 -13.69 7.56 -12.67
N ASN A 199 -13.12 7.54 -13.88
CA ASN A 199 -13.86 7.91 -15.10
C ASN A 199 -14.63 6.75 -15.73
N ASN A 200 -14.15 5.51 -15.57
CA ASN A 200 -14.74 4.31 -16.16
C ASN A 200 -14.89 3.17 -15.13
N PRO A 201 -15.49 3.42 -13.94
CA PRO A 201 -15.46 2.48 -12.83
C PRO A 201 -16.04 1.11 -13.16
N GLU A 202 -17.21 1.06 -13.80
CA GLU A 202 -17.87 -0.20 -14.15
C GLU A 202 -16.99 -1.10 -15.02
N GLU A 203 -16.44 -0.56 -16.11
CA GLU A 203 -15.53 -1.31 -16.99
C GLU A 203 -14.29 -1.81 -16.24
N GLN A 204 -13.65 -0.95 -15.43
CA GLN A 204 -12.45 -1.34 -14.70
C GLN A 204 -12.75 -2.38 -13.62
N LEU A 205 -13.91 -2.30 -12.96
CA LEU A 205 -14.32 -3.23 -11.92
C LEU A 205 -14.72 -4.59 -12.49
N HIS A 206 -15.33 -4.63 -13.68
CA HIS A 206 -15.52 -5.89 -14.42
C HIS A 206 -14.19 -6.57 -14.72
N ARG A 207 -13.24 -5.83 -15.32
CA ARG A 207 -11.89 -6.36 -15.62
C ARG A 207 -11.16 -6.83 -14.37
N LEU A 208 -11.34 -6.13 -13.25
CA LEU A 208 -10.75 -6.51 -11.97
C LEU A 208 -11.37 -7.79 -11.43
N CYS A 209 -12.70 -7.95 -11.48
CA CYS A 209 -13.38 -9.19 -11.09
C CYS A 209 -12.92 -10.37 -11.94
N ASP A 210 -12.81 -10.20 -13.26
CA ASP A 210 -12.30 -11.21 -14.19
C ASP A 210 -10.86 -11.61 -13.82
N PHE A 211 -9.99 -10.62 -13.57
CA PHE A 211 -8.62 -10.87 -13.11
C PHE A 211 -8.59 -11.61 -11.77
N LEU A 212 -9.48 -11.28 -10.83
CA LEU A 212 -9.53 -11.89 -9.51
C LEU A 212 -10.18 -13.29 -9.51
N ASP A 213 -10.82 -13.68 -10.61
CA ASP A 213 -11.64 -14.90 -10.76
C ASP A 213 -12.81 -14.93 -9.77
N ILE A 214 -13.55 -13.82 -9.70
CA ILE A 214 -14.76 -13.66 -8.88
C ILE A 214 -15.91 -13.09 -9.71
N PRO A 215 -17.17 -13.45 -9.43
CA PRO A 215 -18.31 -12.89 -10.16
C PRO A 215 -18.39 -11.37 -9.92
N PHE A 216 -18.79 -10.62 -10.94
CA PHE A 216 -19.07 -9.19 -10.75
C PHE A 216 -20.28 -9.00 -9.83
N SER A 217 -20.19 -8.00 -8.94
CA SER A 217 -21.25 -7.60 -8.02
C SER A 217 -21.58 -6.13 -8.21
N GLU A 218 -22.85 -5.80 -8.49
CA GLU A 218 -23.32 -4.41 -8.63
C GLU A 218 -23.05 -3.58 -7.36
N LYS A 219 -22.91 -4.21 -6.19
CA LYS A 219 -22.54 -3.53 -4.94
C LYS A 219 -21.20 -2.80 -5.04
N LEU A 220 -20.30 -3.23 -5.93
CA LEU A 220 -19.05 -2.53 -6.20
C LEU A 220 -19.26 -1.12 -6.75
N LEU A 221 -20.42 -0.83 -7.35
CA LEU A 221 -20.77 0.48 -7.90
C LEU A 221 -21.47 1.39 -6.87
N ASP A 222 -21.81 0.89 -5.69
CA ASP A 222 -22.47 1.65 -4.62
C ASP A 222 -21.47 2.49 -3.80
N PHE A 223 -20.71 3.35 -4.48
CA PHE A 223 -19.75 4.25 -3.84
C PHE A 223 -19.97 5.69 -4.28
N ASP A 224 -19.66 6.62 -3.38
CA ASP A 224 -19.82 8.04 -3.62
C ASP A 224 -18.43 8.67 -3.73
N LEU A 225 -18.06 9.02 -4.96
CA LEU A 225 -16.82 9.71 -5.29
C LEU A 225 -16.72 11.11 -4.69
N GLN A 226 -17.78 11.68 -4.13
CA GLN A 226 -17.79 12.99 -3.49
C GLN A 226 -17.69 12.89 -1.97
N LYS A 227 -17.99 11.72 -1.40
CA LYS A 227 -17.81 11.50 0.03
C LYS A 227 -16.35 11.35 0.36
N ARG A 228 -15.99 11.97 1.47
CA ARG A 228 -14.70 11.80 2.12
C ARG A 228 -14.54 10.32 2.49
N ILE A 229 -13.49 9.70 1.95
CA ILE A 229 -13.22 8.28 2.18
C ILE A 229 -12.42 8.17 3.46
N TYR A 230 -13.01 7.47 4.43
CA TYR A 230 -12.38 7.17 5.70
C TYR A 230 -11.21 6.20 5.49
N SER A 231 -10.06 6.48 6.10
CA SER A 231 -8.94 5.55 6.17
C SER A 231 -8.92 4.93 7.59
N PRO A 232 -9.41 3.69 7.78
CA PRO A 232 -9.49 3.11 9.11
C PRO A 232 -8.08 2.87 9.71
N GLY A 233 -7.98 3.07 11.03
CA GLY A 233 -6.75 2.89 11.81
C GLY A 233 -5.90 4.15 12.04
N GLU A 234 -6.09 5.21 11.25
CA GLU A 234 -5.35 6.47 11.46
C GLU A 234 -5.93 7.35 12.59
N GLU A 235 -7.17 7.12 13.03
CA GLU A 235 -7.76 7.78 14.20
C GLU A 235 -6.98 7.50 15.49
N LYS A 236 -6.49 6.27 15.67
CA LYS A 236 -5.64 5.85 16.80
C LYS A 236 -4.29 6.58 16.81
N THR A 237 -3.89 7.16 15.68
CA THR A 237 -2.69 8.01 15.55
C THR A 237 -2.97 9.51 15.73
N GLY A 238 -4.21 9.90 16.04
CA GLY A 238 -4.63 11.28 16.28
C GLY A 238 -4.87 12.11 15.01
N ASN A 239 -4.89 11.50 13.83
CA ASN A 239 -5.14 12.17 12.56
C ASN A 239 -6.33 11.52 11.85
N PRO A 240 -7.59 11.83 12.20
CA PRO A 240 -8.74 11.42 11.39
C PRO A 240 -8.55 12.00 9.98
N MET A 241 -8.13 11.14 9.05
CA MET A 241 -7.85 11.56 7.69
C MET A 241 -8.95 11.09 6.77
N TYR A 242 -9.51 12.06 6.09
CA TYR A 242 -10.34 11.86 4.92
C TYR A 242 -9.47 12.04 3.67
N GLU A 243 -9.50 11.07 2.76
CA GLU A 243 -9.01 11.32 1.41
C GLU A 243 -10.06 12.16 0.67
N GLU A 244 -9.73 13.41 0.36
CA GLU A 244 -10.55 14.18 -0.57
C GLU A 244 -10.31 13.63 -1.99
N PRO A 245 -11.38 13.45 -2.78
CA PRO A 245 -11.27 13.20 -4.20
C PRO A 245 -10.57 14.42 -4.82
N LEU A 246 -9.24 14.34 -5.02
CA LEU A 246 -8.51 15.51 -5.51
C LEU A 246 -8.99 15.81 -6.92
N LYS A 247 -9.40 17.05 -7.14
CA LYS A 247 -9.71 17.58 -8.46
C LYS A 247 -8.52 17.32 -9.38
N LYS A 248 -8.77 16.73 -10.55
CA LYS A 248 -7.78 16.33 -11.57
C LYS A 248 -6.67 17.35 -11.78
N ASP A 249 -6.98 18.63 -11.69
CA ASP A 249 -6.09 19.76 -11.98
C ASP A 249 -5.65 20.58 -10.76
N ALA A 250 -5.97 20.17 -9.52
CA ALA A 250 -5.58 20.91 -8.32
C ALA A 250 -4.05 21.11 -8.22
N TRP A 251 -3.27 20.17 -8.75
CA TRP A 251 -1.81 20.24 -8.77
C TRP A 251 -1.28 21.44 -9.55
N LYS A 252 -2.04 21.99 -10.53
CA LYS A 252 -1.63 23.17 -11.32
C LYS A 252 -1.52 24.43 -10.47
N GLN A 253 -2.22 24.49 -9.34
CA GLN A 253 -2.13 25.58 -8.37
C GLN A 253 -1.10 25.29 -7.26
N ALA A 254 -0.87 24.01 -6.95
CA ALA A 254 -0.02 23.59 -5.86
C ALA A 254 1.48 23.46 -6.24
N LEU A 255 1.78 23.23 -7.52
CA LEU A 255 3.15 23.03 -8.01
C LEU A 255 3.62 24.23 -8.84
N SER A 256 4.82 24.70 -8.57
CA SER A 256 5.45 25.73 -9.39
C SER A 256 5.95 25.16 -10.73
N PRO A 257 6.13 25.99 -11.77
CA PRO A 257 6.61 25.53 -13.08
C PRO A 257 7.93 24.73 -13.04
N VAL A 258 8.87 25.09 -12.15
CA VAL A 258 10.14 24.37 -12.01
C VAL A 258 9.96 22.99 -11.35
N GLU A 259 8.96 22.85 -10.48
CA GLU A 259 8.65 21.57 -9.83
C GLU A 259 7.94 20.63 -10.80
N VAL A 260 7.01 21.15 -11.61
CA VAL A 260 6.39 20.41 -12.72
C VAL A 260 7.45 19.91 -13.70
N ALA A 261 8.34 20.81 -14.17
CA ALA A 261 9.45 20.40 -15.05
C ALA A 261 10.36 19.33 -14.43
N LEU A 262 10.60 19.41 -13.11
CA LEU A 262 11.42 18.43 -12.40
C LEU A 262 10.72 17.07 -12.30
N ILE A 263 9.43 17.05 -11.98
CA ILE A 263 8.62 15.82 -11.97
C ILE A 263 8.65 15.17 -13.34
N GLU A 264 8.33 15.92 -14.40
CA GLU A 264 8.29 15.41 -15.77
C GLU A 264 9.65 14.88 -16.23
N ARG A 265 10.75 15.54 -15.85
CA ARG A 265 12.10 15.06 -16.18
C ARG A 265 12.42 13.73 -15.51
N GLU A 266 12.10 13.59 -14.22
CA GLU A 266 12.47 12.41 -13.44
C GLU A 266 11.51 11.24 -13.60
N CYS A 267 10.27 11.50 -14.03
CA CYS A 267 9.19 10.52 -14.18
C CYS A 267 8.81 10.27 -15.66
N ASN A 268 9.58 10.77 -16.63
CA ASN A 268 9.19 10.78 -18.04
C ASN A 268 8.85 9.39 -18.59
N GLY A 269 9.70 8.41 -18.31
CA GLY A 269 9.54 7.04 -18.82
C GLY A 269 8.27 6.39 -18.28
N GLU A 270 8.03 6.54 -16.98
CA GLU A 270 6.85 5.99 -16.32
C GLU A 270 5.58 6.71 -16.77
N MET A 271 5.64 8.03 -16.97
CA MET A 271 4.53 8.78 -17.54
C MET A 271 4.13 8.25 -18.93
N ALA A 272 5.12 7.93 -19.77
CA ALA A 272 4.88 7.41 -21.11
C ALA A 272 4.18 6.04 -21.08
N TRP A 273 4.56 5.12 -20.17
CA TRP A 273 3.91 3.81 -20.03
C TRP A 273 2.41 3.92 -19.74
N TRP A 274 2.02 4.95 -18.99
CA TRP A 274 0.64 5.17 -18.55
C TRP A 274 -0.10 6.22 -19.38
N GLY A 275 0.49 6.72 -20.45
CA GLY A 275 -0.13 7.73 -21.32
C GLY A 275 -0.38 9.08 -20.63
N TYR A 276 0.42 9.45 -19.62
CA TYR A 276 0.31 10.74 -18.97
C TYR A 276 1.05 11.81 -19.78
N ASP A 277 0.32 12.79 -20.29
CA ASP A 277 0.90 13.92 -21.01
C ASP A 277 1.77 14.81 -20.10
N ALA A 278 2.91 15.22 -20.63
CA ALA A 278 3.73 16.27 -20.03
C ALA A 278 3.14 17.65 -20.34
N TYR A 279 3.02 18.47 -19.30
CA TYR A 279 2.64 19.89 -19.37
C TYR A 279 3.75 20.76 -19.98
N ASN A 280 5.02 20.37 -19.86
CA ASN A 280 6.17 21.04 -20.48
C ASN A 280 6.25 22.55 -20.18
N PRO A 281 6.32 22.96 -18.90
CA PRO A 281 6.38 24.37 -18.54
C PRO A 281 7.69 25.02 -19.03
N LYS A 282 7.61 26.27 -19.49
CA LYS A 282 8.80 27.04 -19.91
C LYS A 282 9.66 27.43 -18.70
N VAL A 283 10.75 26.70 -18.48
CA VAL A 283 11.70 26.91 -17.37
C VAL A 283 13.13 26.96 -17.93
N SER A 284 13.95 27.90 -17.46
CA SER A 284 15.36 27.96 -17.88
C SER A 284 16.17 26.79 -17.30
N THR A 285 17.11 26.26 -18.09
CA THR A 285 17.97 25.13 -17.70
C THR A 285 18.68 25.40 -16.37
N THR A 286 19.21 26.61 -16.17
CA THR A 286 19.88 27.00 -14.92
C THR A 286 18.97 26.90 -13.70
N LYS A 287 17.70 27.34 -13.81
CA LYS A 287 16.72 27.22 -12.72
C LYS A 287 16.41 25.77 -12.40
N LEU A 288 16.23 24.94 -13.43
CA LEU A 288 15.93 23.52 -13.26
C LEU A 288 17.11 22.76 -12.62
N VAL A 289 18.34 23.01 -13.09
CA VAL A 289 19.56 22.41 -12.52
C VAL A 289 19.74 22.86 -11.07
N GLY A 290 19.61 24.16 -10.78
CA GLY A 290 19.70 24.68 -9.42
C GLY A 290 18.67 24.05 -8.48
N ARG A 291 17.40 23.97 -8.91
CA ARG A 291 16.34 23.30 -8.14
C ARG A 291 16.65 21.83 -7.90
N THR A 292 17.14 21.12 -8.92
CA THR A 292 17.53 19.71 -8.82
C THR A 292 18.58 19.48 -7.74
N ILE A 293 19.67 20.25 -7.79
CA ILE A 293 20.78 20.14 -6.83
C ILE A 293 20.27 20.43 -5.42
N GLY A 294 19.48 21.51 -5.25
CA GLY A 294 18.89 21.87 -3.97
C GLY A 294 18.00 20.77 -3.39
N GLU A 295 17.12 20.18 -4.21
CA GLU A 295 16.21 19.11 -3.77
C GLU A 295 16.95 17.80 -3.43
N ARG A 296 17.98 17.44 -4.20
CA ARG A 296 18.85 16.29 -3.89
C ARG A 296 19.63 16.51 -2.59
N LEU A 297 20.20 17.68 -2.39
CA LEU A 297 20.93 18.02 -1.16
C LEU A 297 19.99 18.00 0.05
N LEU A 298 18.80 18.60 -0.08
CA LEU A 298 17.78 18.59 0.97
C LEU A 298 17.38 17.16 1.34
N PHE A 299 17.21 16.28 0.35
CA PHE A 299 16.93 14.86 0.59
C PHE A 299 18.06 14.18 1.37
N LEU A 300 19.31 14.35 0.94
CA LEU A 300 20.48 13.77 1.62
C LEU A 300 20.59 14.24 3.08
N ILE A 301 20.40 15.54 3.33
CA ILE A 301 20.41 16.12 4.67
C ILE A 301 19.29 15.48 5.52
N LYS A 302 18.06 15.42 5.01
CA LYS A 302 16.92 14.81 5.73
C LYS A 302 17.17 13.33 6.05
N THR A 303 17.72 12.57 5.10
CA THR A 303 18.06 11.16 5.31
C THR A 303 19.15 10.99 6.37
N ALA A 304 20.18 11.84 6.38
CA ALA A 304 21.21 11.84 7.41
C ALA A 304 20.63 12.15 8.80
N VAL A 305 19.81 13.20 8.92
CA VAL A 305 19.15 13.56 10.18
C VAL A 305 18.26 12.44 10.71
N ARG A 306 17.48 11.78 9.84
CA ARG A 306 16.64 10.63 10.24
C ARG A 306 17.47 9.44 10.72
N ARG A 307 18.65 9.19 10.14
CA ARG A 307 19.56 8.13 10.59
C ARG A 307 20.09 8.41 12.00
N VAL A 308 20.55 9.64 12.26
CA VAL A 308 21.03 10.06 13.59
C VAL A 308 19.93 9.93 14.65
N LYS A 309 18.71 10.40 14.36
CA LYS A 309 17.58 10.25 15.29
C LYS A 309 17.18 8.80 15.56
N ARG A 310 17.39 7.89 14.60
CA ARG A 310 17.13 6.45 14.77
C ARG A 310 18.20 5.75 15.60
N THR A 311 19.46 6.22 15.56
CA THR A 311 20.52 5.68 16.41
C THR A 311 20.36 6.11 17.87
N ASP A 312 19.89 7.34 18.12
CA ASP A 312 19.65 7.85 19.48
C ASP A 312 18.48 7.16 20.21
N TRP A 313 17.57 6.52 19.47
CA TRP A 313 16.42 5.77 20.03
C TRP A 313 16.74 4.30 20.35
N ARG A 314 17.91 3.80 19.94
CA ARG A 314 18.40 2.44 20.21
C ARG A 314 19.54 2.41 21.25
N GLY A 315 19.84 3.56 21.87
CA GLY A 315 20.78 3.72 22.98
C GLY A 315 20.08 3.75 24.32
#